data_AF-A0A9D9QEJ5-F1
#
_entry.id   AF-A0A9D9QEJ5-F1
#
_cell.length_a   1.000
_cell.length_b   1.000
_cell.length_c   1.000
_cell.angle_alpha   90.00
_cell.angle_beta   90.00
_cell.angle_gamma   90.00
#
_symmetry.space_group_name_H-M   'P 1'
#
loop_
_entity.id
_entity.type
_entity.pdbx_description
1 polymer ?
#
loop_
_entity_poly.entity_id
_entity_poly.type
_entity_poly.pdbx_seq_one_letter_code
_entity_poly.pdbx_strand_id
1 'polypeptide(L)'
;HELLPPIVAQRLQKAFPRVKMRGYYTNAALLLGVESRTSSPVRVPRDPDTLEYLSDPMIYPCGEGAGYSGGIVSSAIDGIRCAVAAVAAILE
;
A
#
# COMPACT_ATOMS: atom_id res chain seq x y z
N HIS A 1 -24.46 5.48 -8.44
CA HIS A 1 -23.20 5.16 -7.73
C HIS A 1 -22.44 4.13 -8.56
N GLU A 2 -22.09 4.51 -9.79
CA GLU A 2 -21.67 3.58 -10.85
C GLU A 2 -20.14 3.40 -10.90
N LEU A 3 -19.41 4.34 -10.30
CA LEU A 3 -17.94 4.36 -10.29
C LEU A 3 -17.31 3.36 -9.31
N LEU A 4 -18.08 2.88 -8.31
CA LEU A 4 -17.60 1.92 -7.32
C LEU A 4 -18.42 0.63 -7.41
N PRO A 5 -17.80 -0.55 -7.17
CA PRO A 5 -18.53 -1.80 -7.03
C PRO A 5 -19.65 -1.68 -6.00
N PRO A 6 -20.83 -2.30 -6.22
CA PRO A 6 -21.99 -2.18 -5.31
C PRO A 6 -21.66 -2.50 -3.84
N ILE A 7 -20.76 -3.45 -3.61
CA ILE A 7 -20.33 -3.83 -2.27
C ILE A 7 -19.59 -2.70 -1.53
N VAL A 8 -18.78 -1.90 -2.24
CA VAL A 8 -18.05 -0.76 -1.66
C VAL A 8 -19.03 0.38 -1.38
N ALA A 9 -19.88 0.68 -2.37
CA ALA A 9 -20.92 1.70 -2.29
C ALA A 9 -21.81 1.55 -1.05
N GLN A 10 -22.38 0.35 -0.89
CA GLN A 10 -23.31 0.04 0.18
C GLN A 10 -22.63 0.07 1.55
N ARG A 11 -21.35 -0.31 1.62
CA ARG A 11 -20.56 -0.24 2.86
C ARG A 11 -20.29 1.22 3.25
N LEU A 12 -19.90 2.07 2.30
CA LEU A 12 -19.68 3.50 2.55
C LEU A 12 -20.95 4.21 3.04
N GLN A 13 -22.10 3.94 2.41
CA GLN A 13 -23.40 4.47 2.84
C GLN A 13 -23.74 4.13 4.30
N LYS A 14 -23.39 2.91 4.75
CA LYS A 14 -23.59 2.48 6.15
C LYS A 14 -22.53 3.07 7.10
N ALA A 15 -21.34 3.40 6.59
CA ALA A 15 -20.22 3.89 7.38
C ALA A 15 -20.29 5.39 7.66
N PHE A 16 -20.67 6.22 6.67
CA PHE A 16 -20.67 7.68 6.83
C PHE A 16 -21.50 8.20 8.03
N PRO A 17 -22.72 7.69 8.31
CA PRO A 17 -23.50 8.14 9.48
C PRO A 17 -22.86 7.78 10.83
N ARG A 18 -21.89 6.86 10.85
CA ARG A 18 -21.22 6.39 12.08
C ARG A 18 -19.99 7.22 12.44
N VAL A 19 -19.54 8.11 11.55
CA VAL A 19 -18.37 8.97 11.80
C VAL A 19 -18.74 10.03 12.84
N LYS A 20 -18.03 10.04 13.97
CA LYS A 20 -18.37 10.88 15.14
C LYS A 20 -17.92 12.34 15.03
N MET A 21 -17.51 12.80 13.85
CA MET A 21 -17.02 14.16 13.63
C MET A 21 -18.19 15.10 13.27
N ARG A 22 -18.35 16.18 14.04
CA ARG A 22 -19.42 17.17 13.80
C ARG A 22 -19.29 17.76 12.39
N GLY A 23 -20.37 17.76 11.63
CA GLY A 23 -20.42 18.29 10.28
C GLY A 23 -19.90 17.34 9.18
N TYR A 24 -19.50 16.11 9.52
CA TYR A 24 -19.02 15.14 8.53
C TYR A 24 -20.14 14.56 7.65
N TYR A 25 -21.28 14.21 8.24
CA TYR A 25 -22.45 13.68 7.52
C TYR A 25 -23.49 14.78 7.35
N THR A 26 -23.44 15.47 6.21
CA THR A 26 -24.30 16.62 5.88
C THR A 26 -24.54 16.69 4.37
N ASN A 27 -25.63 17.32 3.94
CA ASN A 27 -25.92 17.56 2.52
C ASN A 27 -24.96 18.57 1.87
N ALA A 28 -24.19 19.31 2.66
CA ALA A 28 -23.13 20.19 2.17
C ALA A 28 -21.80 19.45 1.89
N ALA A 29 -21.67 18.18 2.29
CA ALA A 29 -20.43 17.42 2.12
C ALA A 29 -20.24 17.02 0.65
N LEU A 30 -18.98 17.06 0.19
CA LEU A 30 -18.59 16.64 -1.15
C LEU A 30 -17.95 15.25 -1.10
N LEU A 31 -18.47 14.33 -1.90
CA LEU A 31 -17.81 13.06 -2.19
C LEU A 31 -17.14 13.20 -3.56
N LEU A 32 -15.81 13.29 -3.58
CA LEU A 32 -15.04 13.63 -4.77
C LEU A 32 -14.18 12.46 -5.24
N GLY A 33 -14.35 12.09 -6.51
CA GLY A 33 -13.48 11.16 -7.21
C GLY A 33 -13.47 9.72 -6.65
N VAL A 34 -12.57 8.92 -7.20
CA VAL A 34 -12.27 7.56 -6.73
C VAL A 34 -10.79 7.48 -6.39
N GLU A 35 -10.48 7.25 -5.13
CA GLU A 35 -9.12 6.98 -4.68
C GLU A 35 -8.83 5.49 -4.84
N SER A 36 -8.14 5.11 -5.91
CA SER A 36 -7.90 3.70 -6.28
C SER A 36 -6.48 3.22 -5.98
N ARG A 37 -5.57 4.12 -5.61
CA ARG A 37 -4.13 3.85 -5.46
C ARG A 37 -3.67 4.05 -4.01
N THR A 38 -4.36 3.43 -3.06
CA THR A 38 -4.03 3.51 -1.63
C THR A 38 -2.81 2.68 -1.24
N SER A 39 -2.53 1.61 -2.00
CA SER A 39 -1.37 0.74 -1.84
C SER A 39 -1.15 -0.06 -3.13
N SER A 40 0.00 -0.73 -3.27
CA SER A 40 0.22 -1.60 -4.43
C SER A 40 -0.81 -2.73 -4.47
N PRO A 41 -1.39 -3.01 -5.67
CA PRO A 41 -2.31 -4.12 -5.85
C PRO A 41 -1.58 -5.47 -5.99
N VAL A 42 -0.25 -5.47 -5.97
CA VAL A 42 0.58 -6.65 -6.13
C VAL A 42 1.63 -6.73 -5.02
N ARG A 43 2.09 -7.94 -4.74
CA ARG A 43 3.28 -8.18 -3.94
C ARG A 43 4.27 -8.97 -4.79
N VAL A 44 5.44 -8.39 -5.05
CA VAL A 44 6.51 -9.06 -5.79
C VAL A 44 7.21 -10.00 -4.81
N PRO A 45 7.20 -11.33 -5.01
CA PRO A 45 7.74 -12.25 -4.01
C PRO A 45 9.25 -12.07 -3.82
N ARG A 46 9.67 -11.90 -2.57
CA ARG A 46 11.08 -11.94 -2.17
C ARG A 46 11.25 -12.82 -0.94
N ASP A 47 12.41 -13.42 -0.81
CA ASP A 47 12.79 -14.20 0.36
C ASP A 47 12.79 -13.31 1.63
N PRO A 48 12.22 -13.77 2.75
CA PRO A 48 12.03 -12.92 3.92
C PRO A 48 13.33 -12.56 4.65
N ASP A 49 14.38 -13.37 4.48
CA ASP A 49 15.64 -13.25 5.20
C ASP A 49 16.67 -12.49 4.36
N THR A 50 16.86 -12.90 3.11
CA THR A 50 17.81 -12.29 2.15
C THR A 50 17.23 -11.08 1.43
N LEU A 51 15.90 -10.95 1.36
CA LEU A 51 15.19 -9.90 0.61
C LEU A 51 15.32 -9.99 -0.92
N GLU A 52 15.87 -11.09 -1.44
CA GLU A 52 16.04 -11.31 -2.88
C GLU A 52 14.79 -11.86 -3.55
N TYR A 53 14.62 -11.54 -4.83
CA TYR A 53 13.58 -12.12 -5.66
C TYR A 53 13.76 -13.63 -5.79
N LEU A 54 12.67 -14.39 -5.59
CA LEU A 54 12.74 -15.85 -5.45
C LEU A 54 13.28 -16.59 -6.68
N SER A 55 13.22 -15.99 -7.87
CA SER A 55 13.60 -16.65 -9.13
C SER A 55 14.87 -16.09 -9.78
N ASP A 56 15.41 -14.99 -9.27
CA ASP A 56 16.61 -14.37 -9.83
C ASP A 56 17.37 -13.64 -8.71
N PRO A 57 18.57 -14.12 -8.33
CA PRO A 57 19.39 -13.49 -7.30
C PRO A 57 19.74 -12.03 -7.62
N MET A 58 20.17 -11.28 -6.61
CA MET A 58 20.59 -9.88 -6.74
C MET A 58 19.50 -8.88 -7.17
N ILE A 59 18.24 -9.31 -7.26
CA ILE A 59 17.08 -8.44 -7.45
C ILE A 59 16.39 -8.25 -6.10
N TYR A 60 16.20 -7.00 -5.67
CA TYR A 60 15.60 -6.68 -4.37
C TYR A 60 14.30 -5.86 -4.53
N PRO A 61 13.13 -6.52 -4.66
CA PRO A 61 11.86 -5.82 -4.69
C PRO A 61 11.64 -5.06 -3.37
N CYS A 62 11.51 -3.73 -3.43
CA CYS A 62 11.41 -2.89 -2.23
C CYS A 62 10.33 -1.80 -2.33
N GLY A 63 9.92 -1.30 -1.17
CA GLY A 63 8.98 -0.20 -1.03
C GLY A 63 7.53 -0.56 -1.40
N GLU A 64 6.74 0.48 -1.64
CA GLU A 64 5.28 0.34 -1.79
C GLU A 64 4.95 -0.34 -3.11
N GLY A 65 5.66 0.01 -4.19
CA GLY A 65 5.47 -0.62 -5.51
C GLY A 65 5.63 -2.14 -5.47
N ALA A 66 6.60 -2.65 -4.69
CA ALA A 66 6.80 -4.07 -4.48
C ALA A 66 5.82 -4.71 -3.48
N GLY A 67 5.03 -3.90 -2.77
CA GLY A 67 4.03 -4.34 -1.81
C GLY A 67 4.57 -4.59 -0.40
N TYR A 68 5.74 -4.04 -0.03
CA TYR A 68 6.39 -4.23 1.28
C TYR A 68 6.28 -3.04 2.24
N SER A 69 5.74 -1.92 1.79
CA SER A 69 5.45 -0.73 2.59
C SER A 69 4.16 -0.04 2.13
N GLY A 70 3.78 1.07 2.77
CA GLY A 70 2.54 1.80 2.46
C GLY A 70 2.60 3.27 2.87
N GLY A 71 3.78 3.86 2.82
CA GLY A 71 4.02 5.25 3.22
C GLY A 71 5.49 5.63 3.11
N ILE A 72 5.79 6.92 3.24
CA ILE A 72 7.13 7.48 3.02
C ILE A 72 8.16 6.81 3.94
N VAL A 73 7.91 6.82 5.25
CA VAL A 73 8.87 6.32 6.25
C VAL A 73 9.06 4.80 6.13
N SER A 74 7.98 4.03 5.95
CA SER A 74 8.08 2.58 5.82
C SER A 74 8.77 2.16 4.53
N SER A 75 8.58 2.90 3.43
CA SER A 75 9.29 2.65 2.17
C SER A 75 10.78 2.95 2.28
N ALA A 76 11.15 4.04 2.97
CA ALA A 76 12.55 4.38 3.23
C ALA A 76 13.25 3.30 4.06
N ILE A 77 12.60 2.82 5.13
CA ILE A 77 13.12 1.73 5.98
C ILE A 77 13.29 0.44 5.16
N ASP A 78 12.30 0.08 4.34
CA ASP A 78 12.38 -1.12 3.50
C ASP A 78 13.52 -1.01 2.46
N GLY A 79 13.70 0.18 1.87
CA GLY A 79 14.80 0.47 0.96
C GLY A 79 16.17 0.33 1.63
N ILE A 80 16.35 0.85 2.84
CA ILE A 80 17.59 0.70 3.61
C ILE A 80 17.88 -0.77 3.87
N ARG A 81 16.88 -1.56 4.27
CA ARG A 81 17.05 -3.00 4.51
C ARG A 81 17.49 -3.73 3.25
N CYS A 82 16.87 -3.45 2.12
CA CYS A 82 17.24 -4.05 0.83
C CYS A 82 18.66 -3.64 0.40
N ALA A 83 19.04 -2.38 0.60
CA ALA A 83 20.40 -1.91 0.30
C ALA A 83 21.45 -2.61 1.17
N VAL A 84 21.19 -2.78 2.47
CA VAL A 84 22.09 -3.50 3.39
C VAL A 84 22.22 -4.98 2.98
N ALA A 85 21.11 -5.63 2.63
CA ALA A 85 21.12 -7.02 2.15
C ALA A 85 21.92 -7.17 0.84
N ALA A 86 21.70 -6.25 -0.11
CA ALA A 86 22.44 -6.23 -1.38
C ALA A 86 23.94 -6.06 -1.18
N VAL A 87 24.36 -5.19 -0.27
CA VAL A 87 25.78 -5.02 0.05
C VAL A 87 26.36 -6.27 0.71
N ALA A 88 25.63 -6.90 1.62
CA ALA A 88 26.08 -8.13 2.28
C ALA A 88 26.29 -9.26 1.24
N ALA A 89 25.35 -9.46 0.32
CA ALA A 89 25.43 -10.48 -0.72
C ALA A 89 26.60 -10.30 -1.71
N ILE A 90 27.10 -9.06 -1.90
CA ILE A 90 28.25 -8.77 -2.78
C ILE A 90 29.59 -9.05 -2.07
N LEU A 91 29.63 -8.92 -0.76
CA LEU A 91 30.86 -9.02 0.03
C LEU A 91 31.16 -10.45 0.52
N GLU A 92 30.19 -11.35 0.43
CA GLU A 92 30.36 -12.81 0.62
C GLU A 92 30.92 -13.49 -0.64
#